data_AF-A0A6P0X442-F1
#
_entry.id   AF-A0A6P0X442-F1
#
_cell.length_a   1.000
_cell.length_b   1.000
_cell.length_c   1.000
_cell.angle_alpha   90.00
_cell.angle_beta   90.00
_cell.angle_gamma   90.00
#
_symmetry.space_group_name_H-M   'P 1'
#
loop_
_entity.id
_entity.type
_entity.pdbx_description
1 polymer ?
#
loop_
_entity_poly.entity_id
_entity_poly.type
_entity_poly.pdbx_seq_one_letter_code
_entity_poly.pdbx_strand_id
1 'polypeptide(L)'
;SGPLWLGALHQVHQLTRMRALAEEWHWLERVKLLNIMAAEANLPPYFYTLGEIGHRGKMDIPKRSHLIQALQAMGYRASPTHINAQAIKTDANISTCIIAASKENLEFRI
;
A
#
# COMPACT_ATOMS: atom_id res chain seq x y z
N SER A 1 13.95 -4.99 19.32
CA SER A 1 14.13 -5.05 17.85
C SER A 1 15.47 -5.71 17.56
N GLY A 2 15.52 -6.69 16.65
CA GLY A 2 16.75 -7.39 16.25
C GLY A 2 17.34 -6.88 14.94
N PRO A 3 18.41 -7.51 14.40
CA PRO A 3 18.88 -7.21 13.05
C PRO A 3 17.78 -7.57 12.03
N LEU A 4 17.52 -6.65 11.10
CA LEU A 4 16.45 -6.76 10.10
C LEU A 4 17.02 -6.55 8.70
N TRP A 5 16.47 -7.28 7.72
CA TRP A 5 16.72 -7.00 6.31
C TRP A 5 15.95 -5.75 5.88
N LEU A 6 16.67 -4.69 5.53
CA LEU A 6 16.09 -3.41 5.07
C LEU A 6 16.26 -3.20 3.56
N GLY A 7 16.79 -4.20 2.84
CA GLY A 7 16.92 -4.16 1.39
C GLY A 7 15.59 -4.41 0.67
N ALA A 8 15.64 -4.42 -0.67
CA ALA A 8 14.48 -4.74 -1.49
C ALA A 8 13.93 -6.13 -1.16
N LEU A 9 12.61 -6.22 -0.96
CA LEU A 9 11.92 -7.49 -0.73
C LEU A 9 11.59 -8.22 -2.04
N HIS A 10 11.58 -7.49 -3.15
CA HIS A 10 11.22 -7.99 -4.46
C HIS A 10 12.24 -7.61 -5.52
N GLN A 11 12.41 -8.48 -6.50
CA GLN A 11 13.09 -8.18 -7.74
C GLN A 11 12.04 -7.98 -8.83
N VAL A 12 11.83 -6.74 -9.29
CA VAL A 12 10.74 -6.37 -10.21
C VAL A 12 10.75 -7.25 -11.47
N HIS A 13 11.92 -7.52 -12.05
CA HIS A 13 12.05 -8.35 -13.24
C HIS A 13 11.56 -9.80 -13.03
N GLN A 14 11.74 -10.37 -11.83
CA GLN A 14 11.23 -11.70 -11.50
C GLN A 14 9.70 -11.66 -11.37
N LEU A 15 9.15 -10.63 -10.71
CA LEU A 15 7.70 -10.46 -10.60
C LEU A 15 7.02 -10.34 -11.97
N THR A 16 7.64 -9.62 -12.91
CA THR A 16 7.13 -9.51 -14.29
C THR A 16 7.09 -10.88 -14.99
N ARG A 17 8.16 -11.67 -14.87
CA ARG A 17 8.22 -13.03 -15.47
C ARG A 17 7.18 -13.96 -14.84
N MET A 18 7.06 -13.94 -13.51
CA MET A 18 6.06 -14.73 -12.80
C MET A 18 4.64 -14.34 -13.20
N ARG A 19 4.38 -13.05 -13.42
CA ARG A 19 3.06 -12.57 -13.85
C ARG A 19 2.70 -13.08 -15.24
N ALA A 20 3.64 -13.01 -16.18
CA ALA A 20 3.43 -13.53 -17.54
C ALA A 20 3.08 -15.03 -17.54
N LEU A 21 3.79 -15.85 -16.73
CA LEU A 21 3.46 -17.26 -16.56
C LEU A 21 2.08 -17.47 -15.93
N ALA A 22 1.73 -16.67 -14.93
CA ALA A 22 0.41 -16.74 -14.30
C ALA A 22 -0.73 -16.34 -15.27
N GLU A 23 -0.49 -15.40 -16.18
CA GLU A 23 -1.42 -15.03 -17.24
C GLU A 23 -1.60 -16.19 -18.24
N GLU A 24 -0.50 -16.80 -18.69
CA GLU A 24 -0.50 -17.96 -19.61
C GLU A 24 -1.26 -19.16 -19.03
N TRP A 25 -1.11 -19.42 -17.72
CA TRP A 25 -1.81 -20.52 -17.04
C TRP A 25 -3.21 -20.15 -16.55
N HIS A 26 -3.71 -18.96 -16.86
CA HIS A 26 -5.01 -18.44 -16.41
C HIS A 26 -5.18 -18.41 -14.88
N TRP A 27 -4.10 -18.21 -14.13
CA TRP A 27 -4.11 -18.07 -12.67
C TRP A 27 -4.43 -16.64 -12.24
N LEU A 28 -5.66 -16.19 -12.51
CA LEU A 28 -6.07 -14.77 -12.36
C LEU A 28 -5.82 -14.20 -10.96
N GLU A 29 -6.02 -14.98 -9.90
CA GLU A 29 -5.74 -14.52 -8.52
C GLU A 29 -4.25 -14.30 -8.27
N ARG A 30 -3.37 -15.07 -8.95
CA ARG A 30 -1.91 -14.90 -8.84
C ARG A 30 -1.47 -13.67 -9.61
N VAL A 31 -2.10 -13.39 -10.76
CA VAL A 31 -1.90 -12.14 -11.50
C VAL A 31 -2.23 -10.93 -10.62
N LYS A 32 -3.38 -10.94 -9.92
CA LYS A 32 -3.77 -9.88 -8.98
C LYS A 32 -2.74 -9.70 -7.86
N LEU A 33 -2.30 -10.80 -7.24
CA LEU A 33 -1.28 -10.76 -6.18
C LEU A 33 0.05 -10.18 -6.69
N LEU A 34 0.52 -10.66 -7.84
CA LEU A 34 1.80 -10.22 -8.43
C LEU A 34 1.77 -8.74 -8.83
N ASN A 35 0.62 -8.22 -9.26
CA ASN A 35 0.44 -6.79 -9.51
C ASN A 35 0.57 -5.96 -8.22
N ILE A 36 0.02 -6.44 -7.09
CA ILE A 36 0.22 -5.78 -5.79
C ILE A 36 1.70 -5.80 -5.42
N MET A 37 2.36 -6.96 -5.50
CA MET A 37 3.79 -7.11 -5.18
C MET A 37 4.67 -6.20 -6.04
N ALA A 38 4.36 -6.05 -7.33
CA ALA A 38 5.09 -5.19 -8.24
C ALA A 38 4.89 -3.69 -7.90
N ALA A 39 3.67 -3.28 -7.56
CA ALA A 39 3.37 -1.91 -7.16
C ALA A 39 4.08 -1.52 -5.86
N GLU A 40 4.23 -2.46 -4.91
CA GLU A 40 4.91 -2.20 -3.64
C GLU A 40 6.43 -2.44 -3.64
N ALA A 41 7.00 -2.98 -4.73
CA ALA A 41 8.38 -3.46 -4.77
C ALA A 41 9.42 -2.37 -4.45
N ASN A 42 9.15 -1.14 -4.88
CA ASN A 42 10.06 0.01 -4.75
C ASN A 42 9.64 0.97 -3.61
N LEU A 43 8.72 0.53 -2.76
CA LEU A 43 8.30 1.25 -1.55
C LEU A 43 9.14 0.79 -0.34
N PRO A 44 9.16 1.56 0.75
CA PRO A 44 9.87 1.17 1.96
C PRO A 44 9.46 -0.24 2.46
N PRO A 45 10.36 -0.94 3.20
CA PRO A 45 10.10 -2.31 3.65
C PRO A 45 9.02 -2.41 4.74
N TYR A 46 8.60 -1.28 5.31
CA TYR A 46 7.54 -1.16 6.31
C TYR A 46 6.22 -0.70 5.69
N PHE A 47 5.13 -0.88 6.44
CA PHE A 47 3.77 -0.51 6.05
C PHE A 47 3.03 0.16 7.21
N TYR A 48 1.93 0.85 6.92
CA TYR A 48 1.03 1.39 7.93
C TYR A 48 -0.31 0.65 7.88
N THR A 49 -0.80 0.20 9.03
CA THR A 49 -2.16 -0.34 9.12
C THR A 49 -3.16 0.80 9.14
N LEU A 50 -4.32 0.58 8.53
CA LEU A 50 -5.40 1.57 8.50
C LEU A 50 -5.92 1.87 9.91
N GLY A 51 -5.95 0.84 10.78
CA GLY A 51 -6.30 0.99 12.19
C GLY A 51 -5.35 1.90 12.95
N GLU A 52 -4.04 1.82 12.70
CA GLU A 52 -3.05 2.70 13.34
C GLU A 52 -3.21 4.16 12.89
N ILE A 53 -3.51 4.37 11.60
CA ILE A 53 -3.77 5.70 11.05
C ILE A 53 -5.04 6.29 11.68
N GLY A 54 -6.13 5.52 11.75
CA GLY A 54 -7.37 5.96 12.41
C GLY A 54 -7.16 6.26 13.90
N HIS A 55 -6.46 5.36 14.62
CA HIS A 55 -6.18 5.51 16.04
C HIS A 55 -5.35 6.78 16.34
N ARG A 56 -4.22 6.97 15.65
CA ARG A 56 -3.36 8.16 15.85
C ARG A 56 -4.03 9.44 15.37
N GLY A 57 -4.85 9.36 14.33
CA GLY A 57 -5.61 10.46 13.79
C GLY A 57 -6.89 10.81 14.55
N LYS A 58 -7.27 9.99 15.56
CA LYS A 58 -8.53 10.11 16.30
C LYS A 58 -9.74 10.21 15.36
N MET A 59 -9.75 9.37 14.32
CA MET A 59 -10.79 9.31 13.30
C MET A 59 -11.18 7.86 13.01
N ASP A 60 -12.29 7.67 12.31
CA ASP A 60 -12.69 6.37 11.81
C ASP A 60 -11.62 5.78 10.87
N ILE A 61 -11.60 4.45 10.76
CA ILE A 61 -10.64 3.75 9.91
C ILE A 61 -10.87 4.17 8.45
N PRO A 62 -9.86 4.79 7.78
CA PRO A 62 -10.04 5.29 6.42
C PRO A 62 -10.21 4.15 5.42
N LYS A 63 -10.93 4.41 4.32
CA LYS A 63 -11.03 3.41 3.24
C LYS A 63 -9.68 3.31 2.54
N ARG A 64 -9.15 2.09 2.45
CA ARG A 64 -7.82 1.82 1.87
C ARG A 64 -7.61 2.48 0.50
N SER A 65 -8.58 2.34 -0.40
CA SER A 65 -8.51 2.88 -1.76
C SER A 65 -8.47 4.41 -1.78
N HIS A 66 -9.26 5.06 -0.93
CA HIS A 66 -9.31 6.52 -0.87
C HIS A 66 -8.03 7.09 -0.27
N LEU A 67 -7.51 6.50 0.81
CA LEU A 67 -6.23 6.90 1.38
C LEU A 67 -5.09 6.78 0.36
N ILE A 68 -5.04 5.68 -0.41
CA ILE A 68 -4.04 5.51 -1.47
C ILE A 68 -4.19 6.62 -2.52
N GLN A 69 -5.41 6.90 -2.98
CA GLN A 69 -5.66 7.95 -3.97
C GLN A 69 -5.30 9.34 -3.45
N ALA A 70 -5.64 9.65 -2.19
CA ALA A 70 -5.29 10.91 -1.55
C ALA A 70 -3.78 11.10 -1.44
N LEU A 71 -3.04 10.06 -1.04
CA LEU A 71 -1.58 10.09 -1.00
C LEU A 71 -0.97 10.29 -2.40
N GLN A 72 -1.49 9.59 -3.41
CA GLN A 72 -1.07 9.74 -4.80
C GLN A 72 -1.37 11.14 -5.35
N ALA A 73 -2.54 11.71 -5.04
CA ALA A 73 -2.90 13.09 -5.40
C ALA A 73 -2.00 14.12 -4.70
N MET A 74 -1.46 13.79 -3.53
CA MET A 74 -0.46 14.60 -2.81
C MET A 74 0.98 14.40 -3.33
N GLY A 75 1.18 13.57 -4.36
CA GLY A 75 2.50 13.32 -4.97
C GLY A 75 3.31 12.20 -4.32
N TYR A 76 2.75 11.47 -3.36
CA TYR A 76 3.42 10.32 -2.74
C TYR A 76 3.13 9.04 -3.51
N ARG A 77 4.06 8.09 -3.45
CA ARG A 77 3.79 6.74 -3.95
C ARG A 77 3.04 5.99 -2.86
N ALA A 78 1.92 5.36 -3.21
CA ALA A 78 1.17 4.53 -2.30
C ALA A 78 0.58 3.33 -3.03
N SER A 79 0.54 2.19 -2.34
CA SER A 79 -0.04 0.95 -2.86
C SER A 79 -0.71 0.16 -1.73
N PRO A 80 -1.62 -0.77 -2.07
CA PRO A 80 -1.93 -1.88 -1.16
C PRO A 80 -0.66 -2.67 -0.86
N THR A 81 -0.68 -3.47 0.21
CA THR A 81 0.38 -4.43 0.46
C THR A 81 -0.11 -5.87 0.46
N HIS A 82 0.70 -6.77 -0.08
CA HIS A 82 0.43 -8.22 -0.08
C HIS A 82 0.52 -8.84 1.33
N ILE A 83 1.19 -8.17 2.27
CA ILE A 83 1.42 -8.65 3.64
C ILE A 83 0.15 -8.56 4.50
N ASN A 84 -0.63 -7.49 4.34
CA ASN A 84 -1.81 -7.23 5.17
C ASN A 84 -2.86 -6.46 4.38
N ALA A 85 -4.06 -7.04 4.28
CA ALA A 85 -5.19 -6.43 3.56
C ALA A 85 -5.66 -5.09 4.17
N GLN A 86 -5.46 -4.90 5.48
CA GLN A 86 -5.80 -3.67 6.22
C GLN A 86 -4.61 -2.73 6.39
N ALA A 87 -3.71 -2.71 5.40
CA ALA A 87 -2.54 -1.85 5.40
C ALA A 87 -2.23 -1.27 4.01
N ILE A 88 -1.41 -0.22 4.02
CA ILE A 88 -0.83 0.40 2.82
C ILE A 88 0.69 0.50 2.97
N LYS A 89 1.39 0.49 1.83
CA LYS A 89 2.78 0.95 1.75
C LYS A 89 2.80 2.32 1.10
N THR A 90 3.70 3.18 1.57
CA THR A 90 3.92 4.50 0.99
C THR A 90 5.31 5.02 1.38
N ASP A 91 5.84 5.97 0.62
CA ASP A 91 7.00 6.77 0.99
C ASP A 91 6.64 8.02 1.82
N ALA A 92 5.35 8.24 2.09
CA ALA A 92 4.90 9.24 3.05
C ALA A 92 5.21 8.82 4.50
N ASN A 93 5.41 9.79 5.38
CA ASN A 93 5.46 9.54 6.83
C ASN A 93 4.05 9.40 7.42
N ILE A 94 3.97 8.87 8.65
CA ILE A 94 2.69 8.64 9.33
C ILE A 94 1.83 9.91 9.50
N SER A 95 2.44 11.07 9.74
CA SER A 95 1.72 12.35 9.88
C SER A 95 1.03 12.73 8.57
N THR A 96 1.72 12.56 7.44
CA THR A 96 1.14 12.75 6.10
C THR A 96 0.00 11.77 5.84
N CYS A 97 0.14 10.50 6.22
CA CYS A 97 -0.93 9.50 6.10
C CYS A 97 -2.20 9.92 6.87
N ILE A 98 -2.03 10.47 8.08
CA ILE A 98 -3.13 10.99 8.89
C ILE A 98 -3.80 12.19 8.18
N ILE A 99 -3.00 13.15 7.68
CA ILE A 99 -3.54 14.32 6.94
C ILE A 99 -4.33 13.88 5.71
N ALA A 100 -3.81 12.92 4.94
CA ALA A 100 -4.48 12.40 3.76
C ALA A 100 -5.82 11.72 4.12
N ALA A 101 -5.85 10.93 5.20
CA ALA A 101 -7.07 10.28 5.70
C ALA A 101 -8.11 11.29 6.21
N SER A 102 -7.70 12.39 6.84
CA SER A 102 -8.63 13.42 7.33
C SER A 102 -9.32 14.20 6.22
N LYS A 103 -8.64 14.43 5.09
CA LYS A 103 -9.23 15.10 3.91
C LYS A 103 -10.34 14.27 3.27
N GLU A 104 -10.18 12.95 3.22
CA GLU A 104 -11.24 12.02 2.79
C GLU A 104 -12.52 12.24 3.62
N ASN A 105 -12.41 12.26 4.95
CA ASN A 105 -13.57 12.41 5.83
C ASN A 105 -14.31 13.74 5.67
N LEU A 106 -13.70 14.75 5.05
CA LEU A 106 -14.34 16.04 4.78
C LEU A 106 -15.10 16.05 3.45
N GLU A 107 -14.58 15.40 2.40
CA GLU A 107 -15.24 15.34 1.09
C GLU A 107 -16.48 14.43 1.07
N PHE A 108 -16.58 13.44 1.97
CA PHE A 108 -17.72 12.51 2.04
C PHE A 108 -18.78 12.87 3.10
N ARG A 109 -18.66 14.03 3.77
CA ARG A 109 -19.63 14.53 4.76
C ARG A 109 -20.54 15.65 4.24
N ILE A 110 -20.44 15.99 2.95
CA ILE A 110 -21.24 17.02 2.26
C ILE A 110 -22.27 16.32 1.38
#